data_AF-M2SA03-F1
#
_entry.id   AF-M2SA03-F1
#
_cell.length_a   1.000
_cell.length_b   1.000
_cell.length_c   1.000
_cell.angle_alpha   90.00
_cell.angle_beta   90.00
_cell.angle_gamma   90.00
#
_symmetry.space_group_name_H-M   'P 1'
#
loop_
_entity.id
_entity.type
_entity.pdbx_description
1 polymer ?
#
loop_
_entity_poly.entity_id
_entity_poly.type
_entity_poly.pdbx_seq_one_letter_code
_entity_poly.pdbx_strand_id
1 'polypeptide(L)'
;MSQQEIEELKEEESIEQVEYRGTVNLIANLFELGLVNERLPLTCLQELSKDVNDMKIDAYITLCSKVGEKMMNSDNTSPIYGEIIEVFNKAKELEKNKKLSKRIRLLLMNIIQMMESGWTISPFISLQSTPMPQTPSLTSSATPLGNPTDNSMVSTHHKMKKEDISVPKASIKYSSK
;
A
#
# COMPACT_ATOMS: atom_id res chain seq x y z
N MET A 1 -33.51 -20.39 -19.10
CA MET A 1 -32.87 -20.31 -17.77
C MET A 1 -33.93 -19.85 -16.80
N SER A 2 -34.21 -20.66 -15.76
CA SER A 2 -35.20 -20.29 -14.75
C SER A 2 -34.63 -19.24 -13.79
N GLN A 3 -35.47 -18.49 -13.06
CA GLN A 3 -34.96 -17.55 -12.04
C GLN A 3 -34.12 -18.25 -10.97
N GLN A 4 -34.50 -19.48 -10.62
CA GLN A 4 -33.82 -20.31 -9.64
C GLN A 4 -32.40 -20.69 -10.10
N GLU A 5 -32.24 -21.04 -11.38
CA GLU A 5 -30.94 -21.37 -11.99
C GLU A 5 -30.00 -20.15 -12.07
N ILE A 6 -30.54 -18.94 -12.24
CA ILE A 6 -29.74 -17.70 -12.21
C ILE A 6 -29.25 -17.38 -10.80
N GLU A 7 -30.08 -17.66 -9.78
CA GLU A 7 -29.74 -17.40 -8.39
C GLU A 7 -28.68 -18.38 -7.86
N GLU A 8 -28.81 -19.66 -8.21
CA GLU A 8 -27.82 -20.70 -7.89
C GLU A 8 -26.44 -20.40 -8.52
N LEU A 9 -26.41 -19.94 -9.79
CA LEU A 9 -25.17 -19.51 -10.44
C LEU A 9 -24.51 -18.30 -9.75
N LYS A 10 -25.31 -17.36 -9.24
CA LYS A 10 -24.78 -16.20 -8.49
C LYS A 10 -24.26 -16.60 -7.12
N GLU A 11 -24.93 -17.52 -6.45
CA GLU A 11 -24.49 -18.04 -5.15
C GLU A 11 -23.16 -18.77 -5.32
N GLU A 12 -23.03 -19.64 -6.31
CA GLU A 12 -21.76 -20.32 -6.62
C GLU A 12 -20.64 -19.32 -6.93
N GLU A 13 -20.89 -18.32 -7.77
CA GLU A 13 -19.90 -17.26 -8.06
C GLU A 13 -19.49 -16.51 -6.79
N SER A 14 -20.41 -16.29 -5.85
CA SER A 14 -20.12 -15.61 -4.58
C SER A 14 -19.26 -16.46 -3.64
N ILE A 15 -19.49 -17.78 -3.61
CA ILE A 15 -18.69 -18.73 -2.82
C ILE A 15 -17.27 -18.78 -3.37
N GLU A 16 -17.12 -18.93 -4.70
CA GLU A 16 -15.81 -18.94 -5.36
C GLU A 16 -15.02 -17.65 -5.04
N GLN A 17 -15.68 -16.47 -5.07
CA GLN A 17 -15.02 -15.20 -4.74
C GLN A 17 -14.43 -15.19 -3.31
N VAL A 18 -15.18 -15.70 -2.34
CA VAL A 18 -14.74 -15.78 -0.95
C VAL A 18 -13.57 -16.75 -0.80
N GLU A 19 -13.64 -17.90 -1.47
CA GLU A 19 -12.60 -18.92 -1.43
C GLU A 19 -11.28 -18.43 -2.06
N TYR A 20 -11.34 -17.78 -3.22
CA TYR A 20 -10.15 -17.21 -3.87
C TYR A 20 -9.48 -16.16 -2.98
N ARG A 21 -10.26 -15.25 -2.40
CA ARG A 21 -9.73 -14.19 -1.54
C ARG A 21 -9.14 -14.76 -0.25
N GLY A 22 -9.78 -15.74 0.37
CA GLY A 22 -9.26 -16.43 1.55
C GLY A 22 -7.95 -17.14 1.27
N THR A 23 -7.91 -17.91 0.19
CA THR A 23 -6.73 -18.69 -0.24
C THR A 23 -5.54 -17.80 -0.58
N VAL A 24 -5.75 -16.74 -1.37
CA VAL A 24 -4.71 -15.77 -1.70
C VAL A 24 -4.15 -15.08 -0.45
N ASN A 25 -5.03 -14.69 0.48
CA ASN A 25 -4.58 -14.09 1.73
C ASN A 25 -3.75 -15.06 2.58
N LEU A 26 -4.15 -16.32 2.66
CA LEU A 26 -3.39 -17.34 3.36
C LEU A 26 -2.00 -17.53 2.74
N ILE A 27 -1.91 -17.68 1.41
CA ILE A 27 -0.63 -17.84 0.70
C ILE A 27 0.28 -16.63 0.94
N ALA A 28 -0.26 -15.42 0.81
CA ALA A 28 0.50 -14.20 1.04
C ALA A 28 1.07 -14.16 2.46
N ASN A 29 0.26 -14.49 3.47
CA ASN A 29 0.70 -14.50 4.86
C ASN A 29 1.76 -15.58 5.13
N LEU A 30 1.59 -16.78 4.56
CA LEU A 30 2.60 -17.85 4.67
C LEU A 30 3.95 -17.41 4.07
N PHE A 31 3.92 -16.73 2.92
CA PHE A 31 5.12 -16.22 2.27
C PHE A 31 5.77 -15.08 3.06
N GLU A 32 4.97 -14.16 3.58
CA GLU A 32 5.45 -13.06 4.42
C GLU A 32 6.18 -13.59 5.65
N LEU A 33 5.60 -14.58 6.33
CA LEU A 33 6.18 -15.27 7.49
C LEU A 33 7.39 -16.17 7.14
N GLY A 34 7.71 -16.35 5.86
CA GLY A 34 8.83 -17.21 5.41
C GLY A 34 8.56 -18.70 5.57
N LEU A 35 7.30 -19.11 5.72
CA LEU A 35 6.90 -20.52 5.82
C LEU A 35 6.85 -21.21 4.46
N VAL A 36 6.77 -20.42 3.39
CA VAL A 36 6.88 -20.86 2.00
C VAL A 36 7.86 -19.96 1.26
N ASN A 37 8.52 -20.50 0.25
CA ASN A 37 9.41 -19.74 -0.63
C ASN A 37 8.62 -19.04 -1.75
N GLU A 38 9.33 -18.29 -2.60
CA GLU A 38 8.78 -17.51 -3.70
C GLU A 38 8.09 -18.39 -4.77
N ARG A 39 8.37 -19.69 -4.82
CA ARG A 39 7.81 -20.60 -5.83
C ARG A 39 6.29 -20.73 -5.70
N LEU A 40 5.79 -20.84 -4.47
CA LEU A 40 4.35 -20.99 -4.24
C LEU A 40 3.53 -19.77 -4.71
N PRO A 41 3.80 -18.52 -4.24
CA PRO A 41 3.07 -17.36 -4.72
C PRO A 41 3.28 -17.15 -6.23
N LEU A 42 4.47 -17.43 -6.77
CA LEU A 42 4.72 -17.37 -8.21
C LEU A 42 3.79 -18.29 -9.00
N THR A 43 3.69 -19.56 -8.62
CA THR A 43 2.78 -20.52 -9.27
C THR A 43 1.33 -20.07 -9.16
N CYS A 44 0.90 -19.57 -8.00
CA CYS A 44 -0.46 -19.06 -7.84
C CYS A 44 -0.75 -17.86 -8.75
N LEU A 45 0.19 -16.92 -8.87
CA LEU A 45 0.05 -15.78 -9.78
C LEU A 45 -0.01 -16.23 -11.25
N GLN A 46 0.81 -17.21 -11.64
CA GLN A 46 0.75 -17.80 -12.98
C GLN A 46 -0.64 -18.40 -13.24
N GLU A 47 -1.17 -19.24 -12.34
CA GLU A 47 -2.50 -19.84 -12.47
C GLU A 47 -3.63 -18.81 -12.54
N LEU A 48 -3.62 -17.80 -11.66
CA LEU A 48 -4.65 -16.75 -11.62
C LEU A 48 -4.66 -15.90 -12.90
N SER A 49 -3.52 -15.78 -13.59
CA SER A 49 -3.38 -14.97 -14.81
C SER A 49 -3.74 -15.68 -16.12
N LYS A 50 -3.99 -17.00 -16.10
CA LYS A 50 -4.33 -17.79 -17.30
C LYS A 50 -5.72 -17.45 -17.85
N ASP A 51 -6.70 -17.40 -16.95
CA ASP A 51 -8.09 -17.15 -17.30
C ASP A 51 -8.45 -15.69 -17.04
N VAL A 52 -8.86 -14.99 -18.09
CA VAL A 52 -9.24 -13.57 -18.02
C VAL A 52 -10.67 -13.47 -17.46
N ASN A 53 -10.79 -13.61 -16.15
CA ASN A 53 -12.00 -13.42 -15.36
C ASN A 53 -11.72 -12.36 -14.28
N ASP A 54 -12.61 -11.38 -14.15
CA ASP A 54 -12.54 -10.32 -13.13
C ASP A 54 -12.23 -10.85 -11.73
N MET A 55 -12.87 -11.93 -11.27
CA MET A 55 -12.63 -12.51 -9.95
C MET A 55 -11.19 -13.01 -9.80
N LYS A 56 -10.71 -13.82 -10.75
CA LYS A 56 -9.34 -14.37 -10.71
C LYS A 56 -8.29 -13.26 -10.82
N ILE A 57 -8.56 -12.25 -11.64
CA ILE A 57 -7.66 -11.11 -11.78
C ILE A 57 -7.66 -10.21 -10.53
N ASP A 58 -8.80 -10.05 -9.83
CA ASP A 58 -8.85 -9.37 -8.53
C ASP A 58 -8.03 -10.10 -7.46
N ALA A 59 -8.10 -11.43 -7.47
CA ALA A 59 -7.27 -12.29 -6.62
C ALA A 59 -5.76 -12.18 -6.97
N TYR A 60 -5.43 -12.17 -8.27
CA TYR A 60 -4.06 -11.92 -8.76
C TYR A 60 -3.53 -10.56 -8.28
N ILE A 61 -4.30 -9.50 -8.44
CA ILE A 61 -3.97 -8.14 -7.98
C ILE A 61 -3.72 -8.12 -6.47
N THR A 62 -4.62 -8.75 -5.71
CA THR A 62 -4.52 -8.86 -4.26
C THR A 62 -3.21 -9.56 -3.86
N LEU A 63 -2.89 -10.69 -4.49
CA LEU A 63 -1.65 -11.40 -4.22
C LEU A 63 -0.44 -10.52 -4.55
N CYS A 64 -0.38 -9.96 -5.77
CA CYS A 64 0.68 -9.04 -6.21
C CYS A 64 0.94 -7.90 -5.22
N SER A 65 -0.12 -7.26 -4.71
CA SER A 65 0.02 -6.17 -3.74
C SER A 65 0.67 -6.56 -2.42
N LYS A 66 0.50 -7.82 -2.00
CA LYS A 66 1.03 -8.30 -0.72
C LYS A 66 2.44 -8.86 -0.82
N VAL A 67 2.70 -9.64 -1.87
CA VAL A 67 3.96 -10.38 -2.01
C VAL A 67 4.97 -9.67 -2.91
N GLY A 68 4.52 -8.71 -3.73
CA GLY A 68 5.31 -8.16 -4.83
C GLY A 68 6.59 -7.48 -4.39
N GLU A 69 6.57 -6.68 -3.32
CA GLU A 69 7.77 -6.01 -2.80
C GLU A 69 8.84 -7.04 -2.40
N LYS A 70 8.45 -8.03 -1.59
CA LYS A 70 9.38 -9.06 -1.11
C LYS A 70 9.88 -9.96 -2.25
N MET A 71 9.03 -10.29 -3.23
CA MET A 71 9.43 -11.09 -4.40
C MET A 71 10.38 -10.33 -5.32
N MET A 72 10.18 -9.03 -5.53
CA MET A 72 11.04 -8.20 -6.39
C MET A 72 12.37 -7.84 -5.73
N ASN A 73 12.40 -7.82 -4.40
CA ASN A 73 13.62 -7.67 -3.61
C ASN A 73 14.38 -9.00 -3.41
N SER A 74 13.88 -10.11 -3.98
CA SER A 74 14.61 -11.39 -3.95
C SER A 74 15.91 -11.29 -4.75
N ASP A 75 16.86 -12.16 -4.43
CA ASP A 75 18.15 -12.22 -5.11
C ASP A 75 17.96 -12.39 -6.62
N ASN A 76 18.45 -11.42 -7.40
CA ASN A 76 18.30 -11.41 -8.87
C ASN A 76 19.10 -12.53 -9.56
N THR A 77 19.92 -13.28 -8.82
CA THR A 77 20.58 -14.50 -9.28
C THR A 77 19.70 -15.74 -9.10
N SER A 78 18.55 -15.62 -8.43
CA SER A 78 17.59 -16.71 -8.27
C SER A 78 17.11 -17.21 -9.64
N PRO A 79 17.07 -18.53 -9.86
CA PRO A 79 16.70 -19.10 -11.17
C PRO A 79 15.28 -18.74 -11.60
N ILE A 80 14.42 -18.34 -10.65
CA ILE A 80 13.02 -17.98 -10.90
C ILE A 80 12.81 -16.47 -11.05
N TYR A 81 13.84 -15.64 -10.90
CA TYR A 81 13.70 -14.18 -10.95
C TYR A 81 13.14 -13.70 -12.31
N GLY A 82 13.52 -14.37 -13.41
CA GLY A 82 12.93 -14.12 -14.73
C GLY A 82 11.42 -14.41 -14.76
N GLU A 83 10.99 -15.53 -14.19
CA GLU A 83 9.56 -15.88 -14.09
C GLU A 83 8.78 -14.87 -13.23
N ILE A 84 9.39 -14.37 -12.15
CA ILE A 84 8.80 -13.32 -11.31
C ILE A 84 8.55 -12.06 -12.13
N ILE A 85 9.55 -11.62 -12.91
CA ILE A 85 9.41 -10.45 -13.80
C ILE A 85 8.31 -10.69 -14.85
N GLU A 86 8.25 -11.87 -15.47
CA GLU A 86 7.23 -12.19 -16.46
C GLU A 86 5.82 -12.12 -15.88
N VAL A 87 5.62 -12.69 -14.69
CA VAL A 87 4.34 -12.65 -14.00
C VAL A 87 3.92 -11.23 -13.68
N PHE A 88 4.83 -10.37 -13.23
CA PHE A 88 4.51 -8.96 -12.98
C PHE A 88 4.25 -8.19 -14.28
N ASN A 89 5.02 -8.45 -15.34
CA ASN A 89 4.78 -7.88 -16.67
C ASN A 89 3.42 -8.30 -17.25
N LYS A 90 2.91 -9.48 -16.86
CA LYS A 90 1.56 -9.93 -17.25
C LYS A 90 0.47 -8.94 -16.85
N ALA A 91 0.65 -8.19 -15.76
CA ALA A 91 -0.29 -7.14 -15.35
C ALA A 91 -0.48 -6.08 -16.44
N LYS A 92 0.59 -5.72 -17.18
CA LYS A 92 0.55 -4.75 -18.29
C LYS A 92 -0.25 -5.28 -19.49
N GLU A 93 -0.23 -6.58 -19.72
CA GLU A 93 -1.05 -7.20 -20.76
C GLU A 93 -2.52 -7.28 -20.35
N LEU A 94 -2.78 -7.67 -19.09
CA LEU A 94 -4.13 -7.78 -18.53
C LEU A 94 -4.83 -6.41 -18.49
N GLU A 95 -4.10 -5.34 -18.17
CA GLU A 95 -4.66 -3.98 -18.11
C GLU A 95 -5.27 -3.56 -19.45
N LYS A 96 -4.65 -3.92 -20.56
CA LYS A 96 -5.14 -3.58 -21.91
C LYS A 96 -6.33 -4.45 -22.35
N ASN A 97 -6.69 -5.47 -21.58
CA ASN A 97 -7.73 -6.41 -21.96
C ASN A 97 -9.13 -5.80 -21.80
N LYS A 98 -9.83 -5.64 -22.93
CA LYS A 98 -11.18 -5.06 -22.97
C LYS A 98 -12.26 -5.96 -22.36
N LYS A 99 -12.00 -7.27 -22.17
CA LYS A 99 -12.94 -8.22 -21.56
C LYS A 99 -13.10 -8.01 -20.06
N LEU A 100 -12.07 -7.48 -19.38
CA LEU A 100 -12.13 -7.17 -17.96
C LEU A 100 -13.00 -5.93 -17.70
N SER A 101 -13.60 -5.84 -16.52
CA SER A 101 -14.32 -4.62 -16.14
C SER A 101 -13.37 -3.43 -16.00
N LYS A 102 -13.94 -2.22 -16.07
CA LYS A 102 -13.19 -0.98 -15.83
C LYS A 102 -12.56 -0.95 -14.43
N ARG A 103 -13.23 -1.52 -13.43
CA ARG A 103 -12.71 -1.62 -12.04
C ARG A 103 -11.41 -2.40 -12.02
N ILE A 104 -11.41 -3.61 -12.60
CA ILE A 104 -10.23 -4.47 -12.61
C ILE A 104 -9.06 -3.82 -13.37
N ARG A 105 -9.32 -3.20 -14.52
CA ARG A 105 -8.28 -2.45 -15.25
C ARG A 105 -7.67 -1.31 -14.44
N LEU A 106 -8.49 -0.55 -13.71
CA LEU A 106 -7.99 0.51 -12.82
C LEU A 106 -7.13 -0.05 -11.68
N LEU A 107 -7.51 -1.19 -11.10
CA LEU A 107 -6.71 -1.85 -10.07
C LEU A 107 -5.38 -2.38 -10.64
N LEU A 108 -5.38 -2.91 -11.87
CA LEU A 108 -4.15 -3.29 -12.56
C LEU A 108 -3.25 -2.09 -12.82
N MET A 109 -3.79 -0.94 -13.24
CA MET A 109 -3.02 0.31 -13.37
C MET A 109 -2.35 0.69 -12.04
N ASN A 110 -3.08 0.60 -10.91
CA ASN A 110 -2.51 0.88 -9.60
C ASN A 110 -1.36 -0.06 -9.25
N ILE A 111 -1.51 -1.36 -9.52
CA ILE A 111 -0.41 -2.32 -9.34
C ILE A 111 0.76 -1.93 -10.22
N ILE A 112 0.56 -1.68 -11.52
CA ILE A 112 1.63 -1.31 -12.45
C ILE A 112 2.40 -0.08 -11.96
N GLN A 113 1.70 0.96 -11.51
CA GLN A 113 2.34 2.15 -10.95
C GLN A 113 3.15 1.83 -9.70
N MET A 114 2.60 1.00 -8.80
CA MET A 114 3.34 0.53 -7.63
C MET A 114 4.60 -0.24 -8.05
N MET A 115 4.52 -1.06 -9.10
CA MET A 115 5.69 -1.78 -9.61
C MET A 115 6.78 -0.86 -10.14
N GLU A 116 6.39 0.13 -10.95
CA GLU A 116 7.29 1.09 -11.58
C GLU A 116 7.93 2.04 -10.55
N SER A 117 7.27 2.26 -9.42
CA SER A 117 7.81 3.01 -8.28
C SER A 117 8.74 2.20 -7.38
N GLY A 118 8.98 0.91 -7.68
CA GLY A 118 9.74 0.02 -6.78
C GLY A 118 9.00 -0.24 -5.46
N TRP A 119 7.66 -0.32 -5.51
CA TRP A 119 6.78 -0.52 -4.36
C TRP A 119 6.86 0.59 -3.30
N THR A 120 7.32 1.79 -3.69
CA THR A 120 7.37 2.94 -2.80
C THR A 120 6.05 3.73 -2.84
N ILE A 121 5.48 4.03 -1.67
CA ILE A 121 4.31 4.90 -1.58
C ILE A 121 4.78 6.34 -1.78
N SER A 122 4.45 6.96 -2.91
CA SER A 122 4.74 8.38 -3.12
C SER A 122 4.09 9.22 -2.01
N PRO A 123 4.86 10.07 -1.29
CA PRO A 123 4.35 10.84 -0.15
C PRO A 123 3.29 11.90 -0.53
N PHE A 124 2.96 12.05 -1.81
CA PHE A 124 2.01 13.06 -2.28
C PHE A 124 0.58 12.90 -1.72
N ILE A 125 0.14 11.68 -1.38
CA ILE A 125 -1.21 11.45 -0.80
C ILE A 125 -1.28 11.90 0.67
N SER A 126 -0.15 12.15 1.35
CA SER A 126 -0.13 12.54 2.78
C SER A 126 -0.32 14.05 3.03
N LEU A 127 -0.49 14.88 1.99
CA LEU A 127 -0.41 16.35 2.09
C LEU A 127 -1.73 17.11 1.88
N GLN A 128 -2.90 16.46 2.03
CA GLN A 128 -4.18 17.18 2.06
C GLN A 128 -5.02 16.85 3.30
N SER A 129 -4.47 17.17 4.47
CA SER A 129 -5.29 17.62 5.59
C SER A 129 -5.23 19.15 5.62
N THR A 130 -5.94 19.79 4.70
CA THR A 130 -6.19 21.24 4.80
C THR A 130 -7.05 21.47 6.06
N PRO A 131 -6.60 22.27 7.03
CA PRO A 131 -7.45 22.66 8.15
C PRO A 131 -8.59 23.51 7.59
N MET A 132 -9.81 23.15 8.01
CA MET A 132 -11.05 23.83 7.66
C MET A 132 -10.95 25.34 7.98
N PRO A 133 -11.47 26.25 7.13
CA PRO A 133 -11.50 27.68 7.44
C PRO A 133 -12.31 27.91 8.73
N GLN A 134 -11.66 28.47 9.76
CA GLN A 134 -12.36 28.91 10.96
C GLN A 134 -13.27 30.09 10.60
N THR A 135 -14.57 29.94 10.82
CA THR A 135 -15.53 31.05 10.76
C THR A 135 -15.25 32.06 11.87
N PRO A 136 -15.18 33.37 11.59
CA PRO A 136 -14.98 34.38 12.63
C PRO A 136 -16.24 34.48 13.51
N SER A 137 -16.09 34.18 14.80
CA SER A 137 -17.11 34.42 15.81
C SER A 137 -17.26 35.93 16.05
N LEU A 138 -18.45 36.46 15.80
CA LEU A 138 -18.89 37.78 16.24
C LEU A 138 -19.23 37.72 17.73
N THR A 139 -18.47 38.41 18.58
CA THR A 139 -18.95 38.77 19.93
C THR A 139 -18.61 40.21 20.29
N SER A 140 -19.69 40.99 20.35
CA SER A 140 -19.98 42.25 21.02
C SER A 140 -18.90 42.93 21.88
N SER A 141 -18.77 44.22 21.58
CA SER A 141 -18.34 45.34 22.41
C SER A 141 -18.80 45.34 23.88
N ALA A 142 -17.89 45.74 24.79
CA ALA A 142 -18.16 46.67 25.89
C ALA A 142 -16.85 47.11 26.59
N THR A 143 -16.46 48.37 26.41
CA THR A 143 -15.66 49.18 27.36
C THR A 143 -16.65 50.01 28.21
N PRO A 144 -16.35 50.49 29.45
CA PRO A 144 -15.27 51.46 29.65
C PRO A 144 -14.58 51.60 31.04
N LEU A 145 -13.41 52.25 30.97
CA LEU A 145 -12.75 53.21 31.88
C LEU A 145 -12.24 52.84 33.30
N GLY A 146 -10.92 53.03 33.49
CA GLY A 146 -10.25 53.28 34.77
C GLY A 146 -8.71 53.22 34.67
N ASN A 147 -8.04 54.36 34.48
CA ASN A 147 -6.57 54.57 34.48
C ASN A 147 -6.07 54.94 35.91
N PRO A 148 -4.77 55.21 36.16
CA PRO A 148 -3.50 54.65 35.67
C PRO A 148 -2.50 54.35 36.83
N THR A 149 -1.39 53.61 36.61
CA THR A 149 -0.06 53.91 37.20
C THR A 149 1.06 52.98 36.69
N ASP A 150 2.26 53.55 36.63
CA ASP A 150 3.56 53.09 36.14
C ASP A 150 4.02 51.67 36.54
N ASN A 151 4.73 50.98 35.63
CA ASN A 151 6.19 50.77 35.75
C ASN A 151 6.81 49.87 34.66
N SER A 152 7.91 50.38 34.11
CA SER A 152 9.21 49.73 33.85
C SER A 152 9.32 48.36 33.12
N MET A 153 10.07 48.42 32.01
CA MET A 153 11.09 47.49 31.48
C MET A 153 11.11 46.04 32.01
N VAL A 154 11.17 45.07 31.09
CA VAL A 154 12.37 44.26 30.82
C VAL A 154 12.09 43.33 29.62
N SER A 155 12.94 43.47 28.61
CA SER A 155 13.13 42.52 27.51
C SER A 155 13.96 41.34 28.02
N THR A 156 13.54 40.10 27.79
CA THR A 156 14.45 38.95 27.87
C THR A 156 14.07 37.89 26.86
N HIS A 157 14.97 37.70 25.89
CA HIS A 157 15.04 36.58 24.97
C HIS A 157 15.08 35.23 25.71
N HIS A 158 14.37 34.21 25.22
CA HIS A 158 14.75 32.81 25.45
C HIS A 158 14.88 32.07 24.10
N LYS A 159 16.14 31.79 23.77
CA LYS A 159 16.64 31.01 22.65
C LYS A 159 16.81 29.57 23.16
N MET A 160 15.98 28.63 22.73
CA MET A 160 16.22 27.20 23.03
C MET A 160 17.25 26.63 22.06
N LYS A 161 18.31 26.06 22.63
CA LYS A 161 19.40 25.33 21.98
C LYS A 161 18.87 24.03 21.36
N LYS A 162 19.37 23.70 20.16
CA LYS A 162 19.37 22.33 19.63
C LYS A 162 20.53 21.58 20.29
N GLU A 163 20.24 20.43 20.87
CA GLU A 163 21.26 19.47 21.29
C GLU A 163 21.40 18.38 20.23
N ASP A 164 22.62 18.22 19.74
CA ASP A 164 23.05 17.19 18.81
C ASP A 164 23.15 15.84 19.54
N ILE A 165 22.39 14.85 19.09
CA ILE A 165 22.51 13.47 19.57
C ILE A 165 23.57 12.75 18.72
N SER A 166 24.73 12.54 19.33
CA SER A 166 25.84 11.73 18.80
C SER A 166 25.55 10.25 19.04
N VAL A 167 25.53 9.45 17.97
CA VAL A 167 25.40 7.98 18.06
C VAL A 167 26.78 7.34 17.85
N PRO A 168 27.28 6.50 18.78
CA PRO A 168 28.59 5.87 18.66
C PRO A 168 28.59 4.71 17.64
N LYS A 169 29.63 4.68 16.79
CA LYS A 169 29.93 3.59 15.85
C LYS A 169 30.48 2.37 16.60
N ALA A 170 29.79 1.23 16.51
CA ALA A 170 30.33 -0.06 16.93
C ALA A 170 31.14 -0.70 15.79
N SER A 171 32.42 -0.99 16.05
CA SER A 171 33.29 -1.78 15.16
C SER A 171 33.19 -3.26 15.54
N ILE A 172 32.73 -4.11 14.63
CA ILE A 172 32.75 -5.56 14.78
C ILE A 172 33.99 -6.09 14.05
N LYS A 173 34.94 -6.66 14.80
CA LYS A 173 36.09 -7.42 14.27
C LYS A 173 35.66 -8.86 14.05
N TYR A 174 35.78 -9.38 12.83
CA TYR A 174 35.67 -10.80 12.57
C TYR A 174 37.01 -11.49 12.86
N SER A 175 36.97 -12.55 13.66
CA SER A 175 38.09 -13.47 13.90
C SER A 175 37.90 -14.68 12.99
N SER A 176 38.82 -14.89 12.06
CA SER A 176 38.88 -16.10 11.24
C SER A 176 39.29 -17.31 12.08
N LYS A 177 38.63 -18.44 11.87
CA LYS A 177 39.16 -19.79 12.09
C LYS A 177 38.80 -20.64 10.89
#